data_AF-A0A2U2S917-F1
#
_entry.id   AF-A0A2U2S917-F1
#
_cell.length_a   1.000
_cell.length_b   1.000
_cell.length_c   1.000
_cell.angle_alpha   90.00
_cell.angle_beta   90.00
_cell.angle_gamma   90.00
#
_symmetry.space_group_name_H-M   'P 1'
#
loop_
_entity.id
_entity.type
_entity.pdbx_description
1 polymer ?
#
loop_
_entity_poly.entity_id
_entity_poly.type
_entity_poly.pdbx_seq_one_letter_code
_entity_poly.pdbx_strand_id
1 'polypeptide(L)'
;MFHRTKRLLASLIDAKATPPAWMAAMGAVLGLSLASFFLPGGDDLYRYYIPFAQGCLDCGFVPYYARWILFPLMLLPAYPLAWPLWVIFSLLGFVLVVYKMKINPFLFFLSFPLLGQVWLGQIDVIVCAGIAILVLSKNPYWRGGGIVLALTKPQLSFLAIAVAVFDEDRQNIWKISVAPLFVLAASCLFFGLDWPVRWLGNAMQSLPVHAWRLAGLDTWRWGLFLLPLPFFVRGRETRLLTAILVSVLSTPFFGVYSYLLFLMLGVQWWQVVLSYAWLAAYPWQNENAMRLAWILPVVLLLQVLWQAWRKRN
;
A
#
# COMPACT_ATOMS: atom_id res chain seq x y z
N MET A 1 9.76 24.48 -0.06
CA MET A 1 9.70 23.89 -1.42
C MET A 1 8.40 23.15 -1.76
N PHE A 2 7.48 22.90 -0.81
CA PHE A 2 6.20 22.21 -1.06
C PHE A 2 5.06 23.07 -1.70
N HIS A 3 5.28 24.36 -1.96
CA HIS A 3 4.18 25.27 -2.31
C HIS A 3 3.83 25.34 -3.81
N ARG A 4 4.77 25.12 -4.74
CA ARG A 4 4.49 25.15 -6.19
C ARG A 4 3.92 23.82 -6.73
N THR A 5 4.25 22.69 -6.10
CA THR A 5 3.69 21.35 -6.42
C THR A 5 2.24 21.20 -5.99
N LYS A 6 1.74 22.04 -5.07
CA LYS A 6 0.31 22.06 -4.70
C LYS A 6 -0.64 22.43 -5.84
N ARG A 7 -0.20 23.13 -6.90
CA ARG A 7 -1.09 23.50 -8.04
C ARG A 7 -1.38 22.33 -8.98
N LEU A 8 -0.34 21.62 -9.44
CA LEU A 8 -0.25 20.16 -9.36
C LEU A 8 -1.51 19.34 -9.03
N LEU A 9 -1.47 18.99 -7.76
CA LEU A 9 -2.46 18.25 -7.05
C LEU A 9 -3.77 19.04 -6.97
N ALA A 10 -3.78 20.37 -6.80
CA ALA A 10 -5.04 21.12 -6.75
C ALA A 10 -5.91 21.02 -8.02
N SER A 11 -5.34 20.94 -9.23
CA SER A 11 -6.14 20.68 -10.46
C SER A 11 -6.57 19.22 -10.64
N LEU A 12 -5.99 18.31 -9.85
CA LEU A 12 -6.33 16.88 -9.79
C LEU A 12 -7.11 16.52 -8.50
N ILE A 13 -7.29 17.48 -7.59
CA ILE A 13 -7.91 17.37 -6.26
C ILE A 13 -8.97 18.47 -6.18
N ASP A 14 -9.98 18.39 -7.04
CA ASP A 14 -11.16 19.25 -6.89
C ASP A 14 -12.22 18.68 -5.94
N ALA A 15 -11.89 17.57 -5.27
CA ALA A 15 -12.62 17.13 -4.09
C ALA A 15 -11.74 17.38 -2.85
N LYS A 16 -11.57 18.65 -2.46
CA LYS A 16 -10.93 18.98 -1.16
C LYS A 16 -11.64 18.22 -0.03
N ALA A 17 -10.91 17.94 1.04
CA ALA A 17 -11.48 17.37 2.26
C ALA A 17 -12.44 18.39 2.92
N THR A 18 -13.67 18.45 2.42
CA THR A 18 -14.75 19.30 2.93
C THR A 18 -15.40 18.63 4.14
N PRO A 19 -16.08 19.39 5.03
CA PRO A 19 -16.81 18.80 6.15
C PRO A 19 -17.80 17.69 5.74
N PRO A 20 -18.59 17.84 4.65
CA PRO A 20 -19.46 16.76 4.18
C PRO A 20 -18.70 15.48 3.79
N ALA A 21 -17.53 15.60 3.15
CA ALA A 21 -16.72 14.44 2.78
C ALA A 21 -16.21 13.69 4.01
N TRP A 22 -15.82 14.40 5.07
CA TRP A 22 -15.45 13.78 6.35
C TRP A 22 -16.63 13.10 7.03
N MET A 23 -17.80 13.73 7.05
CA MET A 23 -19.00 13.11 7.62
C MET A 23 -19.34 11.79 6.91
N ALA A 24 -19.36 11.80 5.57
CA ALA A 24 -19.61 10.59 4.79
C ALA A 24 -18.54 9.51 5.02
N ALA A 25 -17.26 9.90 5.12
CA ALA A 25 -16.18 8.98 5.43
C ALA A 25 -16.30 8.36 6.83
N MET A 26 -16.66 9.15 7.85
CA MET A 26 -16.90 8.61 9.20
C MET A 26 -18.10 7.67 9.21
N GLY A 27 -19.16 7.98 8.46
CA GLY A 27 -20.28 7.07 8.23
C GLY A 27 -19.83 5.74 7.62
N ALA A 28 -18.97 5.77 6.60
CA ALA A 28 -18.39 4.57 6.01
C ALA A 28 -17.50 3.79 7.00
N VAL A 29 -16.66 4.47 7.77
CA VAL A 29 -15.81 3.85 8.81
C VAL A 29 -16.65 3.14 9.87
N LEU A 30 -17.68 3.81 10.39
CA LEU A 30 -18.59 3.22 11.37
C LEU A 30 -19.37 2.05 10.78
N GLY A 31 -19.91 2.21 9.56
CA GLY A 31 -20.65 1.17 8.87
C GLY A 31 -19.81 -0.09 8.61
N LEU A 32 -18.58 0.07 8.11
CA LEU A 32 -17.66 -1.05 7.88
C LEU A 32 -17.23 -1.72 9.19
N SER A 33 -16.99 -0.93 10.24
CA SER A 33 -16.66 -1.46 11.57
C SER A 33 -17.81 -2.30 12.12
N LEU A 34 -19.05 -1.79 12.07
CA LEU A 34 -20.22 -2.53 12.52
C LEU A 34 -20.47 -3.77 11.67
N ALA A 35 -20.41 -3.65 10.34
CA ALA A 35 -20.62 -4.76 9.42
C ALA A 35 -19.63 -5.90 9.64
N SER A 36 -18.38 -5.59 10.04
CA SER A 36 -17.37 -6.62 10.32
C SER A 36 -17.72 -7.54 11.50
N PHE A 37 -18.66 -7.17 12.37
CA PHE A 37 -19.15 -8.09 13.41
C PHE A 37 -20.15 -9.13 12.90
N PHE A 38 -20.74 -8.92 11.72
CA PHE A 38 -21.84 -9.74 11.21
C PHE A 38 -21.52 -10.46 9.90
N LEU A 39 -20.52 -10.00 9.15
CA LEU A 39 -20.10 -10.61 7.90
C LEU A 39 -18.97 -11.63 8.13
N PRO A 40 -18.75 -12.59 7.22
CA PRO A 40 -17.50 -13.34 7.20
C PRO A 40 -16.38 -12.46 6.64
N GLY A 41 -15.15 -12.68 7.08
CA GLY A 41 -13.99 -11.96 6.56
C GLY A 41 -12.71 -12.27 7.33
N GLY A 42 -11.63 -11.57 6.98
CA GLY A 42 -10.34 -11.67 7.65
C GLY A 42 -9.52 -12.88 7.24
N ASP A 43 -9.73 -13.46 6.05
CA ASP A 43 -8.99 -14.66 5.62
C ASP A 43 -7.47 -14.47 5.75
N ASP A 44 -6.91 -13.37 5.24
CA ASP A 44 -5.47 -13.13 5.35
C ASP A 44 -5.02 -12.88 6.80
N LEU A 45 -5.87 -12.22 7.61
CA LEU A 45 -5.59 -12.01 9.03
C LEU A 45 -5.45 -13.34 9.78
N TYR A 46 -6.44 -14.20 9.67
CA TYR A 46 -6.49 -15.48 10.39
C TYR A 46 -5.50 -16.50 9.83
N ARG A 47 -5.33 -16.54 8.52
CA ARG A 47 -4.53 -17.57 7.85
C ARG A 47 -3.04 -17.24 7.82
N TYR A 48 -2.68 -15.97 7.69
CA TYR A 48 -1.28 -15.57 7.48
C TYR A 48 -0.76 -14.68 8.62
N TYR A 49 -1.44 -13.59 8.96
CA TYR A 49 -0.84 -12.56 9.82
C TYR A 49 -0.82 -12.91 11.32
N ILE A 50 -1.90 -13.49 11.86
CA ILE A 50 -1.93 -13.94 13.27
C ILE A 50 -0.94 -15.10 13.50
N PRO A 51 -0.93 -16.20 12.70
CA PRO A 51 0.05 -17.27 12.86
C PRO A 51 1.49 -16.77 12.74
N PHE A 52 1.75 -15.84 11.81
CA PHE A 52 3.06 -15.22 11.66
C PHE A 52 3.49 -14.41 12.90
N ALA A 53 2.58 -13.60 13.47
CA ALA A 53 2.84 -12.88 14.72
C ALA A 53 3.15 -13.85 15.89
N GLN A 54 2.46 -14.98 15.95
CA GLN A 54 2.66 -16.05 16.94
C GLN A 54 3.96 -16.85 16.75
N GLY A 55 4.64 -16.70 15.60
CA GLY A 55 5.96 -17.26 15.36
C GLY A 55 6.06 -18.27 14.22
N CYS A 56 4.97 -18.55 13.50
CA CYS A 56 5.05 -19.31 12.25
C CYS A 56 5.61 -18.41 11.13
N LEU A 57 6.94 -18.32 11.04
CA LEU A 57 7.61 -17.45 10.07
C LEU A 57 7.28 -17.80 8.61
N ASP A 58 6.89 -19.04 8.35
CA ASP A 58 6.59 -19.54 7.01
C ASP A 58 5.10 -19.51 6.66
N CYS A 59 4.25 -19.14 7.63
CA CYS A 59 2.83 -18.87 7.40
C CYS A 59 2.60 -17.48 6.79
N GLY A 60 3.56 -16.56 6.90
CA GLY A 60 3.46 -15.21 6.36
C GLY A 60 4.20 -15.06 5.03
N PHE A 61 3.81 -14.06 4.25
CA PHE A 61 4.54 -13.62 3.05
C PHE A 61 5.29 -12.30 3.25
N VAL A 62 5.39 -11.84 4.49
CA VAL A 62 6.12 -10.63 4.89
C VAL A 62 7.52 -11.01 5.39
N PRO A 63 8.51 -10.11 5.29
CA PRO A 63 9.87 -10.38 5.81
C PRO A 63 9.84 -10.75 7.29
N TYR A 64 10.75 -11.62 7.76
CA TYR A 64 10.74 -12.14 9.13
C TYR A 64 10.76 -11.05 10.22
N TYR A 65 11.50 -9.96 9.99
CA TYR A 65 11.53 -8.82 10.90
C TYR A 65 10.15 -8.17 11.11
N ALA A 66 9.25 -8.28 10.13
CA ALA A 66 7.90 -7.75 10.24
C ALA A 66 7.12 -8.38 11.39
N ARG A 67 7.57 -9.54 11.92
CA ARG A 67 6.99 -10.17 13.11
C ARG A 67 7.02 -9.21 14.31
N TRP A 68 8.06 -8.40 14.45
CA TRP A 68 8.15 -7.42 15.54
C TRP A 68 7.12 -6.29 15.41
N ILE A 69 6.74 -5.96 14.18
CA ILE A 69 5.74 -4.93 13.88
C ILE A 69 4.33 -5.52 14.03
N LEU A 70 4.14 -6.77 13.61
CA LEU A 70 2.87 -7.49 13.66
C LEU A 70 2.61 -8.18 15.00
N PHE A 71 3.59 -8.21 15.90
CA PHE A 71 3.49 -8.77 17.25
C PHE A 71 2.19 -8.40 17.98
N PRO A 72 1.69 -7.14 17.95
CA PRO A 72 0.45 -6.80 18.65
C PRO A 72 -0.77 -7.59 18.18
N LEU A 73 -0.77 -8.17 16.96
CA LEU A 73 -1.85 -9.03 16.47
C LEU A 73 -2.04 -10.27 17.33
N MET A 74 -1.01 -10.74 18.04
CA MET A 74 -1.12 -11.89 18.94
C MET A 74 -2.02 -11.60 20.16
N LEU A 75 -2.27 -10.33 20.46
CA LEU A 75 -3.10 -9.89 21.58
C LEU A 75 -4.58 -9.80 21.20
N LEU A 76 -4.91 -9.95 19.91
CA LEU A 76 -6.30 -9.99 19.47
C LEU A 76 -6.98 -11.28 19.96
N PRO A 77 -8.27 -11.24 20.28
CA PRO A 77 -9.03 -12.43 20.66
C PRO A 77 -9.04 -13.45 19.52
N ALA A 78 -9.37 -14.70 19.85
CA ALA A 78 -9.52 -15.74 18.84
C ALA A 78 -10.66 -15.43 17.84
N TYR A 79 -10.71 -16.24 16.78
CA TYR A 79 -11.82 -16.22 15.82
C TYR A 79 -13.17 -16.32 16.55
N PRO A 80 -14.19 -15.52 16.18
CA PRO A 80 -14.25 -14.61 15.04
C PRO A 80 -13.94 -13.13 15.36
N LEU A 81 -13.53 -12.80 16.60
CA LEU A 81 -13.45 -11.41 17.06
C LEU A 81 -12.16 -10.67 16.68
N ALA A 82 -11.10 -11.37 16.27
CA ALA A 82 -9.85 -10.73 15.85
C ALA A 82 -10.07 -9.78 14.65
N TRP A 83 -10.87 -10.22 13.68
CA TRP A 83 -11.12 -9.48 12.44
C TRP A 83 -11.86 -8.17 12.66
N PRO A 84 -13.01 -8.11 13.35
CA PRO A 84 -13.68 -6.83 13.63
C PRO A 84 -12.78 -5.82 14.35
N LEU A 85 -12.01 -6.28 15.34
CA LEU A 85 -11.09 -5.42 16.07
C LEU A 85 -9.96 -4.92 15.16
N TRP A 86 -9.41 -5.80 14.33
CA TRP A 86 -8.39 -5.41 13.35
C TRP A 86 -8.93 -4.42 12.31
N VAL A 87 -10.18 -4.58 11.87
CA VAL A 87 -10.87 -3.64 10.97
C VAL A 87 -10.97 -2.27 11.62
N ILE A 88 -11.40 -2.19 12.89
CA ILE A 88 -11.45 -0.92 13.62
C ILE A 88 -10.07 -0.26 13.68
N PHE A 89 -9.03 -1.00 14.09
CA PHE A 89 -7.67 -0.46 14.15
C PHE A 89 -7.16 0.01 12.78
N SER A 90 -7.40 -0.78 11.73
CA SER A 90 -6.98 -0.45 10.37
C SER A 90 -7.70 0.79 9.84
N LEU A 91 -9.02 0.89 10.05
CA LEU A 91 -9.79 2.05 9.61
C LEU A 91 -9.37 3.31 10.37
N LEU A 92 -9.15 3.24 11.68
CA LEU A 92 -8.61 4.37 12.46
C LEU A 92 -7.21 4.79 11.97
N GLY A 93 -6.34 3.83 11.66
CA GLY A 93 -5.03 4.09 11.07
C GLY A 93 -5.16 4.77 9.70
N PHE A 94 -6.07 4.31 8.85
CA PHE A 94 -6.33 4.94 7.55
C PHE A 94 -6.93 6.33 7.70
N VAL A 95 -7.80 6.60 8.68
CA VAL A 95 -8.31 7.94 8.97
C VAL A 95 -7.16 8.89 9.28
N LEU A 96 -6.20 8.46 10.10
CA LEU A 96 -5.01 9.24 10.43
C LEU A 96 -4.14 9.50 9.19
N VAL A 97 -3.88 8.46 8.38
CA VAL A 97 -3.11 8.60 7.13
C VAL A 97 -3.80 9.58 6.18
N VAL A 98 -5.11 9.42 5.96
CA VAL A 98 -5.94 10.27 5.11
C VAL A 98 -5.91 11.73 5.56
N TYR A 99 -6.04 11.96 6.87
CA TYR A 99 -5.96 13.28 7.46
C TYR A 99 -4.59 13.93 7.23
N LYS A 100 -3.49 13.20 7.50
CA LYS A 100 -2.12 13.74 7.37
C LYS A 100 -1.73 13.99 5.92
N MET A 101 -2.13 13.11 5.00
CA MET A 101 -1.86 13.21 3.57
C MET A 101 -2.82 14.17 2.85
N LYS A 102 -3.88 14.65 3.53
CA LYS A 102 -4.89 15.57 2.98
C LYS A 102 -5.61 15.02 1.74
N ILE A 103 -5.87 13.71 1.75
CA ILE A 103 -6.60 13.00 0.70
C ILE A 103 -8.10 13.27 0.88
N ASN A 104 -8.90 13.18 -0.19
CA ASN A 104 -10.35 13.19 -0.05
C ASN A 104 -10.78 11.94 0.74
N PRO A 105 -11.35 12.10 1.96
CA PRO A 105 -11.63 10.96 2.81
C PRO A 105 -12.75 10.10 2.23
N PHE A 106 -13.84 10.71 1.75
CA PHE A 106 -14.98 9.97 1.21
C PHE A 106 -14.57 9.05 0.04
N LEU A 107 -13.85 9.58 -0.95
CA LEU A 107 -13.41 8.81 -2.10
C LEU A 107 -12.43 7.70 -1.72
N PHE A 108 -11.53 7.94 -0.78
CA PHE A 108 -10.61 6.91 -0.28
C PHE A 108 -11.40 5.78 0.40
N PHE A 109 -12.34 6.13 1.29
CA PHE A 109 -13.13 5.16 2.06
C PHE A 109 -14.14 4.36 1.23
N LEU A 110 -14.58 4.89 0.07
CA LEU A 110 -15.47 4.20 -0.86
C LEU A 110 -14.73 3.38 -1.93
N SER A 111 -13.41 3.49 -2.01
CA SER A 111 -12.64 2.81 -3.05
C SER A 111 -12.65 1.29 -2.90
N PHE A 112 -12.72 0.57 -4.03
CA PHE A 112 -12.66 -0.90 -4.02
C PHE A 112 -11.44 -1.46 -3.29
N PRO A 113 -10.21 -0.88 -3.45
CA PRO A 113 -9.04 -1.37 -2.75
C PRO A 113 -9.21 -1.35 -1.24
N LEU A 114 -9.82 -0.30 -0.66
CA LEU A 114 -10.06 -0.25 0.78
C LEU A 114 -11.07 -1.31 1.24
N LEU A 115 -12.17 -1.50 0.50
CA LEU A 115 -13.12 -2.56 0.83
C LEU A 115 -12.45 -3.93 0.81
N GLY A 116 -11.58 -4.19 -0.17
CA GLY A 116 -10.76 -5.40 -0.23
C GLY A 116 -9.82 -5.56 0.95
N GLN A 117 -9.20 -4.47 1.45
CA GLN A 117 -8.37 -4.51 2.65
C GLN A 117 -9.16 -4.93 3.88
N VAL A 118 -10.32 -4.30 4.08
CA VAL A 118 -11.21 -4.58 5.22
C VAL A 118 -11.67 -6.01 5.16
N TRP A 119 -12.16 -6.45 3.99
CA TRP A 119 -12.65 -7.81 3.78
C TRP A 119 -11.61 -8.88 4.10
N LEU A 120 -10.37 -8.73 3.61
CA LEU A 120 -9.31 -9.72 3.80
C LEU A 120 -8.58 -9.57 5.14
N GLY A 121 -8.72 -8.45 5.86
CA GLY A 121 -7.95 -8.18 7.07
C GLY A 121 -6.47 -7.91 6.77
N GLN A 122 -6.19 -7.17 5.70
CA GLN A 122 -4.84 -6.84 5.26
C GLN A 122 -4.10 -5.89 6.23
N ILE A 123 -2.77 -5.82 6.09
CA ILE A 123 -1.90 -4.98 6.91
C ILE A 123 -1.41 -3.71 6.21
N ASP A 124 -1.96 -3.35 5.05
CA ASP A 124 -1.40 -2.26 4.23
C ASP A 124 -1.54 -0.88 4.91
N VAL A 125 -2.38 -0.75 5.94
CA VAL A 125 -2.39 0.43 6.81
C VAL A 125 -1.01 0.75 7.38
N ILE A 126 -0.22 -0.29 7.70
CA ILE A 126 1.16 -0.17 8.20
C ILE A 126 2.08 0.34 7.08
N VAL A 127 1.95 -0.21 5.88
CA VAL A 127 2.73 0.19 4.70
C VAL A 127 2.42 1.65 4.34
N CYS A 128 1.15 2.04 4.33
CA CYS A 128 0.70 3.40 4.10
C CYS A 128 1.18 4.38 5.16
N ALA A 129 1.12 4.01 6.44
CA ALA A 129 1.70 4.81 7.50
C ALA A 129 3.21 4.99 7.29
N GLY A 130 3.92 3.94 6.88
CA GLY A 130 5.34 3.99 6.53
C GLY A 130 5.64 4.97 5.40
N ILE A 131 4.92 4.89 4.29
CA ILE A 131 5.06 5.83 3.16
C ILE A 131 4.69 7.26 3.59
N ALA A 132 3.62 7.45 4.36
CA ALA A 132 3.21 8.77 4.85
C ALA A 132 4.29 9.39 5.75
N ILE A 133 4.90 8.62 6.65
CA ILE A 133 6.01 9.07 7.50
C ILE A 133 7.24 9.41 6.66
N LEU A 134 7.60 8.56 5.70
CA LEU A 134 8.72 8.76 4.78
C LEU A 134 8.58 10.08 3.97
N VAL A 135 7.36 10.41 3.55
CA VAL A 135 7.09 11.60 2.72
C VAL A 135 6.91 12.86 3.55
N LEU A 136 6.17 12.79 4.67
CA LEU A 136 5.74 13.97 5.41
C LEU A 136 6.72 14.39 6.53
N SER A 137 7.53 13.45 7.04
CA SER A 137 8.41 13.76 8.17
C SER A 137 9.60 14.62 7.73
N LYS A 138 9.88 15.66 8.51
CA LYS A 138 11.08 16.49 8.35
C LYS A 138 12.33 15.86 8.96
N ASN A 139 12.15 14.96 9.93
CA ASN A 139 13.25 14.33 10.64
C ASN A 139 13.70 13.08 9.88
N PRO A 140 14.97 12.98 9.45
CA PRO A 140 15.48 11.83 8.69
C PRO A 140 15.39 10.50 9.46
N TYR A 141 15.50 10.50 10.79
CA TYR A 141 15.37 9.27 11.59
C TYR A 141 13.94 8.71 11.53
N TRP A 142 12.95 9.59 11.65
CA TRP A 142 11.54 9.21 11.50
C TRP A 142 11.26 8.69 10.08
N ARG A 143 11.84 9.30 9.05
CA ARG A 143 11.75 8.78 7.67
C ARG A 143 12.34 7.38 7.54
N GLY A 144 13.45 7.10 8.23
CA GLY A 144 14.03 5.76 8.32
C GLY A 144 13.08 4.75 8.98
N GLY A 145 12.39 5.15 10.05
CA GLY A 145 11.29 4.34 10.62
C GLY A 145 10.15 4.12 9.62
N GLY A 146 9.81 5.14 8.82
CA GLY A 146 8.87 5.00 7.71
C GLY A 146 9.28 3.96 6.67
N ILE A 147 10.58 3.88 6.33
CA ILE A 147 11.13 2.83 5.45
C ILE A 147 10.92 1.44 6.06
N VAL A 148 11.22 1.25 7.34
CA VAL A 148 11.03 -0.04 8.04
C VAL A 148 9.57 -0.50 7.96
N LEU A 149 8.62 0.40 8.23
CA LEU A 149 7.19 0.11 8.15
C LEU A 149 6.74 -0.18 6.71
N ALA A 150 7.20 0.60 5.74
CA ALA A 150 6.87 0.40 4.33
C ALA A 150 7.41 -0.93 3.79
N LEU A 151 8.62 -1.34 4.21
CA LEU A 151 9.23 -2.61 3.84
C LEU A 151 8.56 -3.84 4.47
N THR A 152 7.52 -3.69 5.32
CA THR A 152 6.71 -4.85 5.76
C THR A 152 6.07 -5.59 4.58
N LYS A 153 5.85 -4.90 3.46
CA LYS A 153 5.53 -5.49 2.15
C LYS A 153 6.46 -4.90 1.08
N PRO A 154 7.70 -5.40 0.96
CA PRO A 154 8.70 -4.78 0.09
C PRO A 154 8.27 -4.80 -1.39
N GLN A 155 7.50 -5.80 -1.81
CA GLN A 155 6.94 -5.89 -3.15
C GLN A 155 5.99 -4.74 -3.52
N LEU A 156 5.47 -4.00 -2.54
CA LEU A 156 4.61 -2.84 -2.76
C LEU A 156 5.37 -1.51 -2.72
N SER A 157 6.48 -1.45 -1.98
CA SER A 157 7.09 -0.21 -1.53
C SER A 157 8.55 -0.03 -1.95
N PHE A 158 9.26 -1.09 -2.37
CA PHE A 158 10.70 -1.05 -2.60
C PHE A 158 11.11 0.02 -3.62
N LEU A 159 10.46 0.09 -4.78
CA LEU A 159 10.79 1.09 -5.80
C LEU A 159 10.46 2.52 -5.33
N ALA A 160 9.36 2.68 -4.59
CA ALA A 160 8.97 3.96 -4.00
C ALA A 160 10.00 4.46 -2.98
N ILE A 161 10.53 3.54 -2.16
CA ILE A 161 11.62 3.81 -1.21
C ILE A 161 12.91 4.15 -1.96
N ALA A 162 13.28 3.37 -2.99
CA ALA A 162 14.49 3.60 -3.78
C ALA A 162 14.49 5.01 -4.39
N VAL A 163 13.36 5.44 -4.97
CA VAL A 163 13.18 6.79 -5.50
C VAL A 163 13.23 7.85 -4.39
N ALA A 164 12.59 7.59 -3.24
CA ALA A 164 12.62 8.53 -2.11
C ALA A 164 14.03 8.72 -1.54
N VAL A 165 14.83 7.65 -1.46
CA VAL A 165 16.23 7.68 -1.02
C VAL A 165 17.13 8.32 -2.06
N PHE A 166 16.90 8.06 -3.35
CA PHE A 166 17.62 8.72 -4.44
C PHE A 166 17.43 10.25 -4.43
N ASP A 167 16.24 10.70 -4.03
CA ASP A 167 15.88 12.11 -3.88
C ASP A 167 16.35 12.76 -2.59
N GLU A 168 17.01 12.00 -1.70
CA GLU A 168 17.43 12.47 -0.40
C GLU A 168 18.72 13.29 -0.48
N ASP A 169 18.83 14.32 0.36
CA ASP A 169 20.08 15.05 0.50
C ASP A 169 21.19 14.11 0.99
N ARG A 170 22.39 14.17 0.38
CA ARG A 170 23.51 13.29 0.74
C ARG A 170 23.82 13.25 2.24
N GLN A 171 23.65 14.38 2.93
CA GLN A 171 23.86 14.50 4.38
C GLN A 171 22.82 13.77 5.23
N ASN A 172 21.66 13.47 4.67
CA ASN A 172 20.55 12.78 5.34
C ASN A 172 20.51 11.28 5.04
N ILE A 173 21.22 10.80 4.01
CA ILE A 173 21.22 9.37 3.63
C ILE A 173 21.66 8.49 4.80
N TRP A 174 22.75 8.83 5.49
CA TRP A 174 23.19 8.00 6.62
C TRP A 174 22.15 8.00 7.76
N LYS A 175 21.47 9.13 8.00
CA LYS A 175 20.46 9.28 9.06
C LYS A 175 19.19 8.48 8.76
N ILE A 176 18.74 8.49 7.51
CA ILE A 176 17.55 7.72 7.09
C ILE A 176 17.83 6.21 7.11
N SER A 177 19.09 5.81 6.91
CA SER A 177 19.51 4.41 6.92
C SER A 177 19.66 3.81 8.34
N VAL A 178 19.73 4.61 9.41
CA VAL A 178 19.96 4.09 10.77
C VAL A 178 18.93 3.04 11.18
N ALA A 179 17.63 3.37 11.08
CA ALA A 179 16.58 2.44 11.50
C ALA A 179 16.52 1.17 10.61
N PRO A 180 16.54 1.26 9.26
CA PRO A 180 16.61 0.08 8.40
C PRO A 180 17.84 -0.81 8.66
N LEU A 181 19.03 -0.21 8.84
CA LEU A 181 20.25 -0.97 9.12
C LEU A 181 20.20 -1.64 10.49
N PHE A 182 19.70 -0.95 11.51
CA PHE A 182 19.50 -1.53 12.84
C PHE A 182 18.54 -2.72 12.79
N VAL A 183 17.39 -2.57 12.12
CA VAL A 183 16.41 -3.65 11.97
C VAL A 183 17.00 -4.82 11.19
N LEU A 184 17.74 -4.57 10.10
CA LEU A 184 18.42 -5.61 9.34
C LEU A 184 19.45 -6.36 10.19
N ALA A 185 20.31 -5.64 10.91
CA ALA A 185 21.32 -6.22 11.79
C ALA A 185 20.68 -7.06 12.91
N ALA A 186 19.67 -6.51 13.60
CA ALA A 186 18.91 -7.25 14.60
C ALA A 186 18.24 -8.50 14.01
N SER A 187 17.76 -8.43 12.77
CA SER A 187 17.11 -9.55 12.10
C SER A 187 18.10 -10.64 11.76
N CYS A 188 19.29 -10.27 11.28
CA CYS A 188 20.39 -11.21 11.07
C CYS A 188 20.84 -11.90 12.36
N LEU A 189 20.86 -11.17 13.49
CA LEU A 189 21.20 -11.75 14.79
C LEU A 189 20.12 -12.72 15.30
N PHE A 190 18.84 -12.35 15.18
CA PHE A 190 17.74 -13.12 15.76
C PHE A 190 17.28 -14.29 14.87
N PHE A 191 17.25 -14.09 13.55
CA PHE A 191 16.75 -15.08 12.59
C PHE A 191 17.87 -15.82 11.85
N GLY A 192 19.13 -15.37 11.96
CA GLY A 192 20.27 -15.90 11.21
C GLY A 192 20.54 -15.11 9.92
N LEU A 193 21.79 -15.06 9.46
CA LEU A 193 22.18 -14.28 8.26
C LEU A 193 21.48 -14.72 6.96
N ASP A 194 20.99 -15.95 6.92
CA ASP A 194 20.32 -16.57 5.78
C ASP A 194 18.81 -16.29 5.73
N TRP A 195 18.26 -15.57 6.73
CA TRP A 195 16.83 -15.29 6.81
C TRP A 195 16.23 -14.64 5.54
N PRO A 196 16.90 -13.72 4.82
CA PRO A 196 16.31 -13.14 3.62
C PRO A 196 16.11 -14.18 2.52
N VAL A 197 17.03 -15.14 2.41
CA VAL A 197 16.98 -16.22 1.41
C VAL A 197 15.85 -17.19 1.75
N ARG A 198 15.72 -17.57 3.03
CA ARG A 198 14.60 -18.42 3.49
C ARG A 198 13.24 -17.76 3.29
N TRP A 199 13.11 -16.49 3.69
CA TRP A 199 11.90 -15.72 3.46
C TRP A 199 11.54 -15.65 1.97
N LEU A 200 12.50 -15.34 1.08
CA LEU A 200 12.24 -15.29 -0.36
C LEU A 200 11.82 -16.66 -0.91
N GLY A 201 12.50 -17.74 -0.51
CA GLY A 201 12.12 -19.10 -0.88
C GLY A 201 10.68 -19.43 -0.49
N ASN A 202 10.31 -19.12 0.75
CA ASN A 202 8.98 -19.39 1.29
C ASN A 202 7.92 -18.50 0.65
N ALA A 203 8.20 -17.21 0.45
CA ALA A 203 7.29 -16.30 -0.24
C ALA A 203 7.00 -16.76 -1.69
N MET A 204 7.98 -17.35 -2.38
CA MET A 204 7.79 -17.84 -3.75
C MET A 204 7.00 -19.16 -3.81
N GLN A 205 7.10 -20.02 -2.79
CA GLN A 205 6.50 -21.36 -2.79
C GLN A 205 5.13 -21.41 -2.09
N SER A 206 4.97 -20.65 -1.01
CA SER A 206 3.82 -20.77 -0.10
C SER A 206 2.68 -19.78 -0.40
N LEU A 207 2.80 -18.97 -1.46
CA LEU A 207 1.80 -17.99 -1.84
C LEU A 207 0.77 -18.60 -2.80
N PRO A 208 -0.42 -19.03 -2.34
CA PRO A 208 -1.46 -19.47 -3.26
C PRO A 208 -1.83 -18.33 -4.22
N VAL A 209 -2.13 -18.70 -5.46
CA VAL A 209 -2.68 -17.75 -6.42
C VAL A 209 -4.07 -17.36 -5.92
N HIS A 210 -4.20 -16.11 -5.49
CA HIS A 210 -5.46 -15.54 -5.02
C HIS A 210 -6.07 -14.69 -6.13
N ALA A 211 -7.41 -14.70 -6.28
CA ALA A 211 -8.11 -13.97 -7.34
C ALA A 211 -7.68 -12.49 -7.42
N TRP A 212 -7.39 -11.90 -6.26
CA TRP A 212 -6.96 -10.51 -6.10
C TRP A 212 -5.56 -10.20 -6.66
N ARG A 213 -4.80 -11.20 -7.11
CA ARG A 213 -3.48 -11.05 -7.75
C ARG A 213 -3.52 -11.26 -9.26
N LEU A 214 -4.66 -11.68 -9.82
CA LEU A 214 -4.76 -12.04 -11.22
C LEU A 214 -4.34 -10.90 -12.17
N ALA A 215 -4.67 -9.65 -11.84
CA ALA A 215 -4.21 -8.48 -12.60
C ALA A 215 -2.67 -8.33 -12.64
N GLY A 216 -1.99 -8.62 -11.53
CA GLY A 216 -0.53 -8.58 -11.45
C GLY A 216 0.13 -9.67 -12.30
N LEU A 217 -0.47 -10.87 -12.34
CA LEU A 217 0.04 -12.00 -13.15
C LEU A 217 0.09 -11.70 -14.65
N ASP A 218 -0.84 -10.88 -15.15
CA ASP A 218 -0.91 -10.54 -16.58
C ASP A 218 0.01 -9.37 -16.97
N THR A 219 0.38 -8.52 -16.00
CA THR A 219 1.10 -7.28 -16.28
C THR A 219 2.57 -7.29 -15.89
N TRP A 220 2.97 -8.07 -14.87
CA TRP A 220 4.30 -7.96 -14.25
C TRP A 220 5.47 -8.01 -15.24
N ARG A 221 5.42 -8.92 -16.23
CA ARG A 221 6.49 -9.09 -17.24
C ARG A 221 6.72 -7.82 -18.04
N TRP A 222 5.65 -7.12 -18.39
CA TRP A 222 5.70 -5.88 -19.14
C TRP A 222 6.08 -4.69 -18.25
N GLY A 223 5.62 -4.69 -16.99
CA GLY A 223 5.98 -3.65 -16.03
C GLY A 223 7.46 -3.63 -15.66
N LEU A 224 8.19 -4.74 -15.80
CA LEU A 224 9.65 -4.77 -15.59
C LEU A 224 10.39 -3.76 -16.49
N PHE A 225 9.94 -3.58 -17.74
CA PHE A 225 10.53 -2.60 -18.66
C PHE A 225 10.26 -1.15 -18.22
N LEU A 226 9.32 -0.92 -17.31
CA LEU A 226 8.97 0.39 -16.78
C LEU A 226 9.76 0.74 -15.51
N LEU A 227 10.55 -0.17 -14.92
CA LEU A 227 11.33 0.08 -13.70
C LEU A 227 12.21 1.34 -13.74
N PRO A 228 12.85 1.71 -14.86
CA PRO A 228 13.63 2.95 -14.95
C PRO A 228 12.77 4.22 -15.00
N LEU A 229 11.50 4.13 -15.37
CA LEU A 229 10.61 5.27 -15.65
C LEU A 229 10.52 6.30 -14.50
N PRO A 230 10.40 5.91 -13.21
CA PRO A 230 10.32 6.89 -12.12
C PRO A 230 11.55 7.80 -12.02
N PHE A 231 12.72 7.37 -12.49
CA PHE A 231 13.94 8.17 -12.45
C PHE A 231 13.99 9.25 -13.55
N PHE A 232 13.19 9.10 -14.61
CA PHE A 232 13.11 10.07 -15.72
C PHE A 232 12.04 11.15 -15.54
N VAL A 233 11.11 10.95 -14.60
CA VAL A 233 10.03 11.91 -14.31
C VAL A 233 10.57 13.02 -13.38
N ARG A 234 10.10 14.26 -13.55
CA ARG A 234 10.51 15.38 -12.68
C ARG A 234 9.49 15.59 -11.56
N GLY A 235 9.98 15.95 -10.38
CA GLY A 235 9.17 16.24 -9.19
C GLY A 235 9.03 15.03 -8.27
N ARG A 236 9.35 15.20 -6.99
CA ARG A 236 9.39 14.13 -5.99
C ARG A 236 8.06 13.37 -5.87
N GLU A 237 6.94 14.10 -5.79
CA GLU A 237 5.60 13.49 -5.68
C GLU A 237 5.24 12.68 -6.93
N THR A 238 5.49 13.23 -8.12
CA THR A 238 5.22 12.55 -9.39
C THR A 238 6.08 11.31 -9.54
N ARG A 239 7.38 11.40 -9.21
CA ARG A 239 8.28 10.24 -9.22
C ARG A 239 7.85 9.15 -8.25
N LEU A 240 7.45 9.52 -7.03
CA LEU A 240 6.96 8.56 -6.04
C LEU A 240 5.68 7.86 -6.52
N LEU A 241 4.73 8.61 -7.08
CA LEU A 241 3.51 8.04 -7.66
C LEU A 241 3.83 7.11 -8.83
N THR A 242 4.70 7.54 -9.75
CA THR A 242 5.18 6.68 -10.85
C THR A 242 5.86 5.42 -10.32
N ALA A 243 6.67 5.50 -9.26
CA ALA A 243 7.32 4.34 -8.64
C ALA A 243 6.32 3.34 -8.07
N ILE A 244 5.27 3.81 -7.39
CA ILE A 244 4.22 2.92 -6.88
C ILE A 244 3.45 2.28 -8.03
N LEU A 245 3.06 3.05 -9.04
CA LEU A 245 2.33 2.53 -10.21
C LEU A 245 3.15 1.50 -11.00
N VAL A 246 4.45 1.76 -11.18
CA VAL A 246 5.35 0.80 -11.81
C VAL A 246 5.50 -0.44 -10.95
N SER A 247 5.59 -0.32 -9.62
CA SER A 247 5.64 -1.48 -8.70
C SER A 247 4.40 -2.36 -8.83
N VAL A 248 3.21 -1.75 -8.94
CA VAL A 248 1.94 -2.43 -9.18
C VAL A 248 2.01 -3.25 -10.47
N LEU A 249 2.50 -2.63 -11.54
CA LEU A 249 2.56 -3.23 -12.87
C LEU A 249 3.72 -4.21 -13.05
N SER A 250 4.73 -4.21 -12.16
CA SER A 250 5.95 -5.01 -12.29
C SER A 250 6.02 -6.19 -11.30
N THR A 251 4.98 -6.39 -10.48
CA THR A 251 5.01 -7.35 -9.37
C THR A 251 3.87 -8.36 -9.50
N PRO A 252 4.17 -9.68 -9.66
CA PRO A 252 3.12 -10.70 -9.83
C PRO A 252 2.30 -10.93 -8.54
N PHE A 253 2.81 -10.48 -7.40
CA PHE A 253 2.19 -10.63 -6.08
C PHE A 253 1.42 -9.38 -5.60
N PHE A 254 1.26 -8.37 -6.46
CA PHE A 254 0.57 -7.14 -6.09
C PHE A 254 -0.94 -7.38 -6.07
N GLY A 255 -1.54 -7.37 -4.87
CA GLY A 255 -2.98 -7.49 -4.72
C GLY A 255 -3.70 -6.21 -5.12
N VAL A 256 -4.86 -6.32 -5.78
CA VAL A 256 -5.70 -5.15 -6.15
C VAL A 256 -6.10 -4.32 -4.91
N TYR A 257 -6.23 -4.98 -3.76
CA TYR A 257 -6.43 -4.29 -2.48
C TYR A 257 -5.29 -3.31 -2.13
N SER A 258 -4.07 -3.53 -2.60
CA SER A 258 -2.90 -2.69 -2.31
C SER A 258 -2.84 -1.43 -3.17
N TYR A 259 -3.78 -1.24 -4.10
CA TYR A 259 -3.86 -0.04 -4.94
C TYR A 259 -4.08 1.24 -4.14
N LEU A 260 -4.52 1.12 -2.89
CA LEU A 260 -4.59 2.22 -1.94
C LEU A 260 -3.26 2.97 -1.76
N LEU A 261 -2.10 2.35 -2.03
CA LEU A 261 -0.79 3.00 -1.94
C LEU A 261 -0.65 4.18 -2.91
N PHE A 262 -1.23 4.11 -4.11
CA PHE A 262 -1.22 5.24 -5.02
C PHE A 262 -2.42 6.17 -4.80
N LEU A 263 -3.57 5.65 -4.36
CA LEU A 263 -4.72 6.48 -4.00
C LEU A 263 -4.42 7.41 -2.82
N MET A 264 -3.52 7.02 -1.91
CA MET A 264 -3.06 7.89 -0.82
C MET A 264 -2.16 9.05 -1.27
N LEU A 265 -1.65 9.04 -2.50
CA LEU A 265 -0.91 10.18 -3.05
C LEU A 265 -1.83 11.19 -3.76
N GLY A 266 -3.09 10.80 -3.98
CA GLY A 266 -4.13 11.62 -4.57
C GLY A 266 -5.23 10.73 -5.14
N VAL A 267 -6.47 10.94 -4.69
CA VAL A 267 -7.65 10.21 -5.16
C VAL A 267 -8.58 11.12 -5.96
N GLN A 268 -9.07 10.62 -7.10
CA GLN A 268 -10.09 11.26 -7.94
C GLN A 268 -11.32 10.38 -8.04
N TRP A 269 -12.49 10.98 -8.29
CA TRP A 269 -13.76 10.25 -8.34
C TRP A 269 -13.75 9.13 -9.40
N TRP A 270 -13.15 9.39 -10.57
CA TRP A 270 -13.08 8.38 -11.63
C TRP A 270 -12.11 7.24 -11.28
N GLN A 271 -11.13 7.46 -10.41
CA GLN A 271 -10.25 6.38 -9.93
C GLN A 271 -11.03 5.41 -9.04
N VAL A 272 -11.96 5.94 -8.23
CA VAL A 272 -12.90 5.12 -7.45
C VAL A 272 -13.75 4.29 -8.40
N VAL A 273 -14.38 4.91 -9.40
CA VAL A 273 -15.19 4.19 -10.40
C VAL A 273 -14.37 3.13 -11.14
N LEU A 274 -13.19 3.47 -11.66
CA LEU A 274 -12.33 2.53 -12.35
C LEU A 274 -11.80 1.41 -11.46
N SER A 275 -11.69 1.63 -10.15
CA SER A 275 -11.32 0.56 -9.20
C SER A 275 -12.36 -0.56 -9.13
N TYR A 276 -13.60 -0.29 -9.56
CA TYR A 276 -14.68 -1.27 -9.71
C TYR A 276 -14.87 -1.76 -11.15
N ALA A 277 -14.10 -1.28 -12.14
CA ALA A 277 -14.34 -1.57 -13.55
C ALA A 277 -14.36 -3.07 -13.88
N TRP A 278 -13.57 -3.86 -13.15
CA TRP A 278 -13.53 -5.31 -13.30
C TRP A 278 -14.89 -5.97 -13.00
N LEU A 279 -15.73 -5.39 -12.14
CA LEU A 279 -17.08 -5.92 -11.84
C LEU A 279 -17.97 -5.95 -13.07
N ALA A 280 -17.76 -5.07 -14.04
CA ALA A 280 -18.52 -5.09 -15.29
C ALA A 280 -18.34 -6.44 -16.01
N ALA A 281 -17.15 -7.04 -15.97
CA ALA A 281 -16.90 -8.34 -16.61
C ALA A 281 -17.26 -9.55 -15.73
N TYR A 282 -17.59 -9.34 -14.45
CA TYR A 282 -17.86 -10.42 -13.50
C TYR A 282 -18.99 -11.38 -13.92
N PRO A 283 -20.13 -10.93 -14.49
CA PRO A 283 -21.19 -11.84 -14.94
C PRO A 283 -20.77 -12.86 -16.00
N TRP A 284 -19.72 -12.56 -16.77
CA TRP A 284 -19.25 -13.42 -17.86
C TRP A 284 -17.96 -14.16 -17.52
N GLN A 285 -17.10 -13.60 -16.66
CA GLN A 285 -15.77 -14.15 -16.37
C GLN A 285 -15.60 -14.62 -14.92
N ASN A 286 -16.60 -14.42 -14.06
CA ASN A 286 -16.51 -14.70 -12.61
C ASN A 286 -15.24 -14.07 -12.01
N GLU A 287 -14.51 -14.79 -11.16
CA GLU A 287 -13.27 -14.31 -10.53
C GLU A 287 -12.18 -13.90 -11.54
N ASN A 288 -12.18 -14.46 -12.75
CA ASN A 288 -11.22 -14.05 -13.79
C ASN A 288 -11.40 -12.60 -14.24
N ALA A 289 -12.57 -12.00 -14.01
CA ALA A 289 -12.79 -10.59 -14.28
C ALA A 289 -11.79 -9.68 -13.53
N MET A 290 -11.28 -10.12 -12.37
CA MET A 290 -10.27 -9.40 -11.58
C MET A 290 -8.98 -9.14 -12.36
N ARG A 291 -8.71 -9.91 -13.42
CA ARG A 291 -7.61 -9.63 -14.37
C ARG A 291 -7.69 -8.21 -14.92
N LEU A 292 -8.89 -7.68 -15.16
CA LEU A 292 -9.08 -6.32 -15.69
C LEU A 292 -8.74 -5.20 -14.70
N ALA A 293 -8.44 -5.51 -13.44
CA ALA A 293 -8.08 -4.49 -12.46
C ALA A 293 -6.75 -3.78 -12.79
N TRP A 294 -5.92 -4.27 -13.73
CA TRP A 294 -4.74 -3.53 -14.19
C TRP A 294 -5.08 -2.23 -14.93
N ILE A 295 -6.32 -2.05 -15.40
CA ILE A 295 -6.74 -0.85 -16.14
C ILE A 295 -6.49 0.42 -15.31
N LEU A 296 -6.83 0.41 -14.02
CA LEU A 296 -6.64 1.58 -13.15
C LEU A 296 -5.17 2.06 -13.08
N PRO A 297 -4.19 1.22 -12.67
CA PRO A 297 -2.80 1.66 -12.60
C PRO A 297 -2.22 2.05 -13.97
N VAL A 298 -2.62 1.41 -15.07
CA VAL A 298 -2.18 1.80 -16.42
C VAL A 298 -2.73 3.17 -16.82
N VAL A 299 -4.04 3.39 -16.69
CA VAL A 299 -4.66 4.68 -17.01
C VAL A 299 -4.07 5.81 -16.18
N LEU A 300 -3.85 5.56 -14.88
CA LEU A 300 -3.24 6.55 -14.00
C LEU A 300 -1.77 6.81 -14.36
N LEU A 301 -1.00 5.79 -14.74
CA LEU A 301 0.38 5.97 -15.20
C LEU A 301 0.43 6.82 -16.48
N LEU A 302 -0.42 6.51 -17.46
CA LEU A 302 -0.53 7.29 -18.70
C LEU A 302 -0.90 8.75 -18.41
N GLN A 303 -1.85 9.00 -17.52
CA GLN A 303 -2.23 10.35 -17.11
C GLN A 303 -1.05 11.11 -16.48
N VAL A 304 -0.31 10.47 -15.58
CA VAL A 304 0.86 11.06 -14.92
C VAL A 304 1.94 11.41 -15.94
N LEU A 305 2.23 10.51 -16.89
CA LEU A 305 3.22 10.74 -17.94
C LEU A 305 2.79 11.86 -18.90
N TRP A 306 1.53 11.87 -19.30
CA TRP A 306 0.95 12.92 -20.14
C TRP A 306 1.11 14.30 -19.52
N GLN A 307 0.79 14.42 -18.22
CA GLN A 307 0.95 15.68 -17.49
C GLN A 307 2.42 16.08 -17.32
N ALA A 308 3.30 15.10 -17.09
CA ALA A 308 4.73 15.35 -16.98
C ALA A 308 5.32 15.85 -18.31
N TRP A 309 4.85 15.31 -19.44
CA TRP A 309 5.23 15.73 -20.79
C TRP A 309 4.70 17.14 -21.11
N ARG A 310 3.41 17.41 -20.89
CA ARG A 310 2.77 18.71 -21.19
C ARG A 310 3.42 19.89 -20.44
N LYS A 311 4.10 19.65 -19.33
CA LYS A 311 4.81 20.70 -18.57
C LYS A 311 6.22 21.01 -19.08
N ARG A 312 6.81 20.13 -19.88
CA ARG A 312 8.15 20.32 -20.44
C ARG A 312 8.11 21.19 -21.70
N ASN A 313 7.01 21.10 -22.44
CA ASN A 313 6.70 21.89 -23.63
C ASN A 313 5.88 23.12 -23.23
#